data_AF-A0A1F9DI38-F1
#
_entry.id   AF-A0A1F9DI38-F1
#
_cell.length_a   1.000
_cell.length_b   1.000
_cell.length_c   1.000
_cell.angle_alpha   90.00
_cell.angle_beta   90.00
_cell.angle_gamma   90.00
#
_symmetry.space_group_name_H-M   'P 1'
#
loop_
_entity.id
_entity.type
_entity.pdbx_description
1 polymer ?
#
loop_
_entity_poly.entity_id
_entity_poly.type
_entity_poly.pdbx_seq_one_letter_code
_entity_poly.pdbx_strand_id
1 'polypeptide(L)'
;MFIRISFLSIIMFMVFFFYLYSLNPMEVTFQYFTDSYVDTSLSVLLVGSFLIGSVLIFFVYSLRDLKRALRTRKEKREREQLRDILYSATDALFKNDLAKAEKQIQTYLKKRTDDPNAYIKLAEIYQKGEKFKKAIDTLEKARLLKTDQLEILFMEARVYKASQDYGGAVRIFKEIVAFNPNNREALRELRDIHSEEREWDDALRLQKRIIKLSPKGEIEQEKRLQQGLQYERARVTSEQGEAGKAIKEVKEILKENASFIPAQVLLGDLFRQTGKVKDAISVWQRGFAKSREMIFLSKLEDLYIAEEHPRAIINVYLDAMQKNPDNIIIPFFYARLCLRLEMIDDALEKLQEMEPNFSENPSYHYLLAEVYSHRGEHAQAALQYREGLRLEEGAATPYRCTACQYEVKKWQPHCPQCGQWGTFSIPGEEAIKAPLGPLPSQLMAWDF
;
A
#
# COMPACT_ATOMS: atom_id res chain seq x y z
N MET A 1 45.25 35.28 -23.86
CA MET A 1 44.80 36.70 -23.97
C MET A 1 45.35 37.56 -22.83
N PHE A 2 45.22 37.14 -21.56
CA PHE A 2 45.72 37.88 -20.38
C PHE A 2 47.22 38.25 -20.41
N ILE A 3 48.09 37.31 -20.85
CA ILE A 3 49.56 37.52 -20.90
C ILE A 3 49.95 38.63 -21.90
N ARG A 4 49.28 38.70 -23.06
CA ARG A 4 49.57 39.71 -24.10
C ARG A 4 49.14 41.11 -23.66
N ILE A 5 48.01 41.23 -22.97
CA ILE A 5 47.50 42.51 -22.45
C ILE A 5 48.41 43.04 -21.32
N SER A 6 48.89 42.15 -20.43
CA SER A 6 49.81 42.53 -19.36
C SER A 6 51.15 43.02 -19.89
N PHE A 7 51.68 42.40 -20.96
CA PHE A 7 52.94 42.80 -21.59
C PHE A 7 52.86 44.18 -22.26
N LEU A 8 51.78 44.47 -23.01
CA LEU A 8 51.53 45.78 -23.59
C LEU A 8 51.39 46.88 -22.53
N SER A 9 50.72 46.58 -21.41
CA SER A 9 50.55 47.52 -20.30
C SER A 9 51.89 47.88 -19.65
N ILE A 10 52.80 46.90 -19.49
CA ILE A 10 54.16 47.12 -18.96
C ILE A 10 54.98 47.99 -19.93
N ILE A 11 54.94 47.71 -21.23
CA ILE A 11 55.63 48.52 -22.25
C ILE A 11 55.13 49.96 -22.19
N MET A 12 53.81 50.16 -22.17
CA MET A 12 53.23 51.49 -22.15
C MET A 12 53.58 52.26 -20.86
N PHE A 13 53.64 51.56 -19.72
CA PHE A 13 54.10 52.12 -18.45
C PHE A 13 55.59 52.51 -18.49
N MET A 14 56.46 51.69 -19.07
CA MET A 14 57.88 52.03 -19.24
C MET A 14 58.06 53.24 -20.14
N VAL A 15 57.36 53.30 -21.28
CA VAL A 15 57.38 54.47 -22.19
C VAL A 15 56.94 55.73 -21.45
N PHE A 16 55.85 55.65 -20.68
CA PHE A 16 55.36 56.77 -19.86
C PHE A 16 56.36 57.20 -18.78
N PHE A 17 57.01 56.24 -18.10
CA PHE A 17 58.06 56.53 -17.12
C PHE A 17 59.25 57.27 -17.75
N PHE A 18 59.78 56.76 -18.87
CA PHE A 18 60.88 57.41 -19.57
C PHE A 18 60.52 58.82 -20.06
N TYR A 19 59.28 59.01 -20.52
CA TYR A 19 58.76 60.32 -20.90
C TYR A 19 58.67 61.30 -19.71
N LEU A 20 58.15 60.86 -18.56
CA LEU A 20 58.12 61.69 -17.35
C LEU A 20 59.53 62.00 -16.82
N TYR A 21 60.44 61.03 -16.93
CA TYR A 21 61.84 61.19 -16.53
C TYR A 21 62.56 62.22 -17.41
N SER A 22 62.38 62.17 -18.73
CA SER A 22 63.03 63.13 -19.64
C SER A 22 62.51 64.57 -19.49
N LEU A 23 61.24 64.75 -19.12
CA LEU A 23 60.65 66.06 -18.86
C LEU A 23 61.07 66.68 -17.53
N ASN A 24 61.54 65.88 -16.57
CA ASN A 24 61.86 66.33 -15.20
C ASN A 24 63.26 65.86 -14.77
N PRO A 25 64.34 66.41 -15.36
CA PRO A 25 65.71 65.96 -15.11
C PRO A 25 66.31 66.47 -13.78
N MET A 26 65.60 67.34 -13.06
CA MET A 26 66.09 67.94 -11.81
C MET A 26 66.19 66.91 -10.68
N GLU A 27 67.34 66.89 -10.00
CA GLU A 27 67.54 66.08 -8.80
C GLU A 27 66.86 66.75 -7.59
N VAL A 28 66.25 65.91 -6.76
CA VAL A 28 65.57 66.28 -5.52
C VAL A 28 66.13 65.40 -4.41
N THR A 29 66.53 66.03 -3.31
CA THR A 29 66.95 65.34 -2.10
C THR A 29 65.72 64.91 -1.29
N PHE A 30 65.45 63.61 -1.22
CA PHE A 30 64.37 63.04 -0.42
C PHE A 30 64.90 62.53 0.92
N GLN A 31 64.47 63.16 2.01
CA GLN A 31 64.81 62.73 3.37
C GLN A 31 63.74 61.78 3.91
N TYR A 32 64.12 60.55 4.23
CA TYR A 32 63.18 59.50 4.65
C TYR A 32 63.33 59.07 6.11
N PHE A 33 64.43 59.43 6.78
CA PHE A 33 64.62 59.37 8.23
C PHE A 33 65.53 60.51 8.71
N THR A 34 65.62 60.72 10.02
CA THR A 34 66.65 61.58 10.63
C THR A 34 68.03 61.10 10.16
N ASP A 35 68.78 62.00 9.54
CA ASP A 35 70.12 61.79 8.94
C ASP A 35 70.21 60.82 7.75
N SER A 36 69.10 60.44 7.11
CA SER A 36 69.11 59.61 5.89
C SER A 36 68.40 60.31 4.72
N TYR A 37 69.13 60.54 3.63
CA TYR A 37 68.65 61.18 2.41
C TYR A 37 69.06 60.40 1.16
N VAL A 38 68.31 60.59 0.08
CA VAL A 38 68.66 60.07 -1.25
C VAL A 38 68.42 61.16 -2.29
N ASP A 39 69.41 61.42 -3.13
CA ASP A 39 69.27 62.30 -4.29
C ASP A 39 68.71 61.48 -5.46
N THR A 40 67.55 61.88 -5.96
CA THR A 40 66.86 61.18 -7.04
C THR A 40 65.97 62.14 -7.83
N SER A 41 65.36 61.70 -8.94
CA SER A 41 64.41 62.55 -9.68
C SER A 41 62.98 62.40 -9.16
N LEU A 42 62.18 63.45 -9.31
CA LEU A 42 60.77 63.45 -8.91
C LEU A 42 59.97 62.31 -9.58
N SER A 43 60.30 61.99 -10.83
CA SER A 43 59.68 60.91 -11.60
C SER A 43 59.94 59.53 -10.98
N VAL A 44 61.14 59.31 -10.42
CA VAL A 44 61.48 58.07 -9.70
C VAL A 44 60.68 57.96 -8.40
N LEU A 45 60.51 59.05 -7.64
CA LEU A 45 59.70 59.06 -6.42
C LEU A 45 58.22 58.79 -6.70
N LEU A 46 57.64 59.43 -7.71
CA LEU A 46 56.22 59.24 -8.07
C LEU A 46 55.96 57.80 -8.52
N VAL A 47 56.74 57.29 -9.45
CA VAL A 47 56.60 55.92 -9.95
C VAL A 47 56.93 54.89 -8.86
N GLY A 48 57.95 55.15 -8.04
CA GLY A 48 58.28 54.34 -6.87
C GLY A 48 57.11 54.25 -5.88
N SER A 49 56.49 55.38 -5.52
CA SER A 49 55.33 55.40 -4.61
C SER A 49 54.12 54.63 -5.17
N PHE A 50 53.84 54.76 -6.48
CA PHE A 50 52.78 54.03 -7.15
C PHE A 50 53.04 52.53 -7.19
N LEU A 51 54.29 52.12 -7.47
CA LEU A 51 54.69 50.71 -7.47
C LEU A 51 54.60 50.12 -6.06
N ILE A 52 55.06 50.84 -5.04
CA ILE A 52 54.91 50.43 -3.63
C ILE A 52 53.43 50.24 -3.30
N GLY A 53 52.57 51.21 -3.63
CA GLY A 53 51.12 51.09 -3.43
C GLY A 53 50.50 49.90 -4.15
N SER A 54 50.89 49.66 -5.41
CA SER A 54 50.42 48.52 -6.22
C SER A 54 50.84 47.17 -5.64
N VAL A 55 52.09 47.06 -5.17
CA VAL A 55 52.60 45.87 -4.47
C VAL A 55 51.85 45.64 -3.17
N LEU A 56 51.57 46.71 -2.40
CA LEU A 56 50.84 46.64 -1.14
C LEU A 56 49.40 46.16 -1.36
N ILE A 57 48.71 46.70 -2.38
CA ILE A 57 47.36 46.25 -2.78
C ILE A 57 47.40 44.79 -3.23
N PHE A 58 48.33 44.42 -4.12
CA PHE A 58 48.49 43.04 -4.59
C PHE A 58 48.70 42.07 -3.42
N PHE A 59 49.52 42.44 -2.45
CA PHE A 59 49.77 41.64 -1.25
C PHE A 59 48.50 41.48 -0.40
N VAL A 60 47.74 42.55 -0.15
CA VAL A 60 46.47 42.50 0.60
C VAL A 60 45.44 41.60 -0.09
N TYR A 61 45.26 41.75 -1.41
CA TYR A 61 44.32 40.91 -2.16
C TYR A 61 44.78 39.45 -2.23
N SER A 62 46.07 39.19 -2.42
CA SER A 62 46.63 37.84 -2.42
C SER A 62 46.42 37.13 -1.07
N LEU A 63 46.61 37.83 0.06
CA LEU A 63 46.31 37.31 1.39
C LEU A 63 44.82 37.02 1.57
N ARG A 64 43.94 37.91 1.09
CA ARG A 64 42.48 37.72 1.13
C ARG A 64 42.04 36.50 0.34
N ASP A 65 42.56 36.34 -0.89
CA ASP A 65 42.23 35.22 -1.76
C ASP A 65 42.79 33.89 -1.24
N LEU A 66 44.00 33.91 -0.67
CA LEU A 66 44.56 32.75 0.01
C LEU A 66 43.68 32.33 1.20
N LYS A 67 43.25 33.28 2.04
CA LYS A 67 42.35 33.02 3.17
C LYS A 67 41.01 32.45 2.70
N ARG A 68 40.46 33.01 1.60
CA ARG A 68 39.22 32.51 0.98
C ARG A 68 39.39 31.09 0.45
N ALA A 69 40.48 30.80 -0.26
CA ALA A 69 40.80 29.48 -0.80
C ALA A 69 40.99 28.42 0.29
N LEU A 70 41.67 28.77 1.39
CA LEU A 70 41.83 27.88 2.54
C LEU A 70 40.48 27.60 3.23
N ARG A 71 39.63 28.64 3.38
CA ARG A 71 38.27 28.49 3.94
C ARG A 71 37.41 27.58 3.07
N THR A 72 37.34 27.81 1.76
CA THR A 72 36.54 26.95 0.85
C THR A 72 37.08 25.53 0.81
N ARG A 73 38.40 25.33 0.86
CA ARG A 73 38.99 23.98 0.96
C ARG A 73 38.60 23.27 2.26
N LYS A 74 38.60 23.99 3.39
CA LYS A 74 38.16 23.44 4.69
C LYS A 74 36.67 23.08 4.66
N GLU A 75 35.82 23.99 4.20
CA GLU A 75 34.37 23.76 4.07
C GLU A 75 34.05 22.60 3.12
N LYS A 76 34.82 22.45 2.02
CA LYS A 76 34.66 21.33 1.09
C LYS A 76 34.99 20.00 1.75
N ARG A 77 36.15 19.92 2.45
CA ARG A 77 36.56 18.72 3.20
C ARG A 77 35.55 18.34 4.27
N GLU A 78 35.02 19.33 4.99
CA GLU A 78 34.00 19.10 6.02
C GLU A 78 32.69 18.59 5.41
N ARG A 79 32.25 19.16 4.28
CA ARG A 79 31.08 18.66 3.54
C ARG A 79 31.27 17.23 3.03
N GLU A 80 32.45 16.89 2.51
CA GLU A 80 32.79 15.52 2.08
C GLU A 80 32.74 14.55 3.26
N GLN A 81 33.39 14.88 4.38
CA GLN A 81 33.34 14.06 5.59
C GLN A 81 31.92 13.85 6.12
N LEU A 82 31.10 14.90 6.15
CA LEU A 82 29.71 14.80 6.58
C LEU A 82 28.88 13.91 5.64
N ARG A 83 29.11 14.02 4.33
CA ARG A 83 28.47 13.16 3.33
C ARG A 83 28.86 11.69 3.54
N ASP A 84 30.14 11.42 3.78
CA ASP A 84 30.63 10.05 4.01
C ASP A 84 30.02 9.42 5.26
N ILE A 85 29.92 10.20 6.36
CA ILE A 85 29.26 9.75 7.59
C ILE A 85 27.78 9.42 7.33
N LEU A 86 27.06 10.30 6.62
CA LEU A 86 25.66 10.09 6.30
C LEU A 86 25.45 8.85 5.41
N TYR A 87 26.32 8.66 4.40
CA TYR A 87 26.30 7.49 3.53
C TYR A 87 26.58 6.21 4.33
N SER A 88 27.56 6.22 5.23
CA SER A 88 27.86 5.09 6.10
C SER A 88 26.70 4.75 7.04
N ALA A 89 25.97 5.75 7.55
CA ALA A 89 24.77 5.53 8.36
C ALA A 89 23.66 4.86 7.55
N THR A 90 23.41 5.33 6.33
CA THR A 90 22.37 4.75 5.46
C THR A 90 22.71 3.34 4.97
N ASP A 91 23.98 3.08 4.63
CA ASP A 91 24.45 1.74 4.26
C ASP A 91 24.31 0.75 5.43
N ALA A 92 24.67 1.18 6.64
CA ALA A 92 24.48 0.36 7.85
C ALA A 92 23.00 0.07 8.12
N LEU A 93 22.12 1.07 7.98
CA LEU A 93 20.68 0.90 8.11
C LEU A 93 20.11 -0.09 7.07
N PHE A 94 20.57 -0.02 5.82
CA PHE A 94 20.19 -0.95 4.77
C PHE A 94 20.64 -2.38 5.08
N LYS A 95 21.84 -2.54 5.66
CA LYS A 95 22.38 -3.83 6.14
C LYS A 95 21.81 -4.29 7.48
N ASN A 96 20.84 -3.56 8.04
CA ASN A 96 20.25 -3.80 9.36
C ASN A 96 21.26 -3.77 10.53
N ASP A 97 22.43 -3.16 10.36
CA ASP A 97 23.39 -2.87 11.44
C ASP A 97 22.96 -1.58 12.15
N LEU A 98 21.91 -1.70 12.98
CA LEU A 98 21.27 -0.58 13.66
C LEU A 98 22.22 0.14 14.63
N ALA A 99 23.16 -0.59 15.25
CA ALA A 99 24.12 -0.01 16.19
C ALA A 99 25.12 0.90 15.48
N LYS A 100 25.66 0.45 14.34
CA LYS A 100 26.55 1.28 13.52
C LYS A 100 25.79 2.46 12.90
N ALA A 101 24.57 2.23 12.41
CA ALA A 101 23.73 3.29 11.85
C ALA A 101 23.45 4.40 12.88
N GLU A 102 23.03 4.02 14.09
CA GLU A 102 22.80 4.95 15.21
C GLU A 102 24.07 5.76 15.53
N LYS A 103 25.23 5.08 15.65
CA LYS A 103 26.50 5.73 15.96
C LYS A 103 26.91 6.76 14.88
N GLN A 104 26.79 6.40 13.61
CA GLN A 104 27.17 7.28 12.51
C GLN A 104 26.25 8.50 12.41
N ILE A 105 24.93 8.31 12.48
CA ILE A 105 23.98 9.43 12.38
C ILE A 105 24.07 10.36 13.59
N GLN A 106 24.31 9.85 14.81
CA GLN A 106 24.58 10.69 15.98
C GLN A 106 25.88 11.49 15.81
N THR A 107 26.91 10.89 15.21
CA THR A 107 28.18 11.60 14.91
C THR A 107 27.97 12.72 13.91
N TYR A 108 27.10 12.52 12.91
CA TYR A 108 26.67 13.55 11.97
C TYR A 108 25.92 14.68 12.70
N LEU A 109 24.92 14.35 13.50
CA LEU A 109 24.08 15.32 14.24
C LEU A 109 24.86 16.16 15.26
N LYS A 110 25.97 15.64 15.81
CA LYS A 110 26.89 16.45 16.64
C LYS A 110 27.53 17.62 15.89
N LYS A 111 27.66 17.52 14.56
CA LYS A 111 28.22 18.56 13.69
C LYS A 111 27.13 19.38 12.99
N ARG A 112 25.97 18.78 12.73
CA ARG A 112 24.83 19.39 12.03
C ARG A 112 23.55 19.17 12.80
N THR A 113 23.30 20.04 13.78
CA THR A 113 22.08 20.01 14.61
C THR A 113 20.87 20.64 13.90
N ASP A 114 21.09 21.23 12.72
CA ASP A 114 20.13 21.99 11.91
C ASP A 114 19.53 21.17 10.74
N ASP A 115 19.82 19.87 10.66
CA ASP A 115 19.35 19.00 9.58
C ASP A 115 18.16 18.12 10.02
N PRO A 116 16.91 18.45 9.67
CA PRO A 116 15.74 17.65 10.04
C PRO A 116 15.78 16.22 9.47
N ASN A 117 16.38 16.03 8.29
CA ASN A 117 16.46 14.72 7.63
C ASN A 117 17.35 13.76 8.40
N ALA A 118 18.39 14.26 9.06
CA ALA A 118 19.23 13.45 9.91
C ALA A 118 18.50 12.98 11.19
N TYR A 119 17.61 13.81 11.74
CA TYR A 119 16.74 13.39 12.85
C TYR A 119 15.69 12.37 12.40
N ILE A 120 15.06 12.55 11.24
CA ILE A 120 14.12 11.56 10.66
C ILE A 120 14.82 10.20 10.49
N LYS A 121 16.04 10.18 9.93
CA LYS A 121 16.83 8.94 9.79
C LYS A 121 17.17 8.30 11.13
N LEU A 122 17.53 9.09 12.14
CA LEU A 122 17.77 8.56 13.48
C LEU A 122 16.49 7.99 14.10
N ALA A 123 15.33 8.62 13.89
CA ALA A 123 14.04 8.10 14.32
C ALA A 123 13.68 6.79 13.59
N GLU A 124 13.98 6.67 12.29
CA GLU A 124 13.81 5.41 11.53
C GLU A 124 14.69 4.29 12.09
N ILE A 125 15.96 4.58 12.40
CA ILE A 125 16.86 3.63 13.06
C ILE A 125 16.28 3.17 14.41
N TYR A 126 15.73 4.11 15.19
CA TYR A 126 15.08 3.78 16.46
C TYR A 126 13.79 3.00 16.29
N GLN A 127 12.97 3.31 15.29
CA GLN A 127 11.76 2.57 14.97
C GLN A 127 12.08 1.11 14.59
N LYS A 128 13.05 0.88 13.70
CA LYS A 128 13.49 -0.48 13.32
C LYS A 128 14.07 -1.26 14.48
N GLY A 129 14.69 -0.58 15.45
CA GLY A 129 15.18 -1.17 16.68
C GLY A 129 14.15 -1.23 17.81
N GLU A 130 12.87 -0.97 17.53
CA GLU A 130 11.74 -0.96 18.49
C GLU A 130 11.94 0.01 19.68
N LYS A 131 12.84 0.97 19.55
CA LYS A 131 13.12 2.03 20.54
C LYS A 131 12.15 3.21 20.34
N PHE A 132 10.84 2.95 20.35
CA PHE A 132 9.80 3.91 19.94
C PHE A 132 9.86 5.24 20.69
N LYS A 133 10.06 5.22 22.02
CA LYS A 133 10.20 6.45 22.81
C LYS A 133 11.35 7.34 22.33
N LYS A 134 12.53 6.74 22.06
CA LYS A 134 13.68 7.49 21.52
C LYS A 134 13.39 8.04 20.13
N ALA A 135 12.62 7.34 19.31
CA ALA A 135 12.22 7.82 18.00
C ALA A 135 11.34 9.07 18.13
N ILE A 136 10.32 9.06 19.00
CA ILE A 136 9.48 10.23 19.27
C ILE A 136 10.31 11.39 19.83
N ASP A 137 11.13 11.18 20.86
CA ASP A 137 12.00 12.22 21.44
C ASP A 137 12.95 12.84 20.38
N THR A 138 13.35 12.04 19.38
CA THR A 138 14.20 12.50 18.26
C THR A 138 13.42 13.34 17.26
N LEU A 139 12.18 12.97 16.96
CA LEU A 139 11.30 13.71 16.06
C LEU A 139 10.82 15.03 16.68
N GLU A 140 10.61 15.08 18.00
CA GLU A 140 10.32 16.33 18.71
C GLU A 140 11.45 17.36 18.51
N LYS A 141 12.71 16.92 18.57
CA LYS A 141 13.86 17.79 18.26
C LYS A 141 13.84 18.27 16.82
N ALA A 142 13.45 17.40 15.88
CA ALA A 142 13.30 17.79 14.47
C ALA A 142 12.20 18.86 14.29
N ARG A 143 11.05 18.72 14.99
CA ARG A 143 9.95 19.70 14.92
C ARG A 143 10.37 21.09 15.37
N LEU A 144 11.30 21.21 16.31
CA LEU A 144 11.84 22.51 16.76
C LEU A 144 12.55 23.28 15.64
N LEU A 145 13.05 22.60 14.60
CA LEU A 145 13.70 23.24 13.44
C LEU A 145 12.70 23.92 12.50
N LYS A 146 11.41 23.59 12.59
CA LYS A 146 10.29 24.14 11.80
C LYS A 146 10.40 23.96 10.27
N THR A 147 11.40 23.25 9.78
CA THR A 147 11.57 22.83 8.38
C THR A 147 10.98 21.43 8.16
N ASP A 148 10.54 21.13 6.94
CA ASP A 148 10.08 19.80 6.52
C ASP A 148 9.04 19.14 7.46
N GLN A 149 8.14 19.95 8.03
CA GLN A 149 7.20 19.53 9.08
C GLN A 149 6.34 18.32 8.66
N LEU A 150 5.96 18.23 7.38
CA LEU A 150 5.11 17.16 6.89
C LEU A 150 5.81 15.78 6.96
N GLU A 151 7.09 15.71 6.56
CA GLU A 151 7.87 14.47 6.58
C GLU A 151 8.12 14.00 8.02
N ILE A 152 8.40 14.95 8.92
CA ILE A 152 8.55 14.69 10.36
C ILE A 152 7.25 14.12 10.95
N LEU A 153 6.10 14.72 10.64
CA LEU A 153 4.80 14.24 11.12
C LEU A 153 4.48 12.84 10.57
N PHE A 154 4.78 12.55 9.30
CA PHE A 154 4.59 11.20 8.75
C PHE A 154 5.47 10.16 9.46
N MET A 155 6.73 10.50 9.73
CA MET A 155 7.61 9.63 10.48
C MET A 155 7.09 9.41 11.91
N GLU A 156 6.58 10.45 12.57
CA GLU A 156 6.01 10.36 13.92
C GLU A 156 4.77 9.46 13.94
N ALA A 157 3.86 9.63 12.99
CA ALA A 157 2.69 8.77 12.83
C ALA A 157 3.09 7.30 12.57
N ARG A 158 4.13 7.07 11.75
CA ARG A 158 4.66 5.73 11.49
C ARG A 158 5.25 5.08 12.74
N VAL A 159 5.94 5.86 13.59
CA VAL A 159 6.45 5.37 14.88
C VAL A 159 5.29 4.96 15.78
N TYR A 160 4.25 5.79 15.91
CA TYR A 160 3.07 5.45 16.71
C TYR A 160 2.38 4.18 16.21
N LYS A 161 2.15 4.05 14.89
CA LYS A 161 1.61 2.82 14.28
C LYS A 161 2.48 1.60 14.57
N ALA A 162 3.79 1.72 14.42
CA ALA A 162 4.72 0.60 14.69
C ALA A 162 4.72 0.19 16.17
N SER A 163 4.45 1.13 17.08
CA SER A 163 4.26 0.85 18.51
C SER A 163 2.83 0.40 18.88
N GLN A 164 1.94 0.21 17.90
CA GLN A 164 0.52 -0.09 18.08
C GLN A 164 -0.27 0.97 18.87
N ASP A 165 0.29 2.18 19.02
CA ASP A 165 -0.40 3.32 19.60
C ASP A 165 -1.23 4.03 18.51
N TYR A 166 -2.37 3.43 18.18
CA TYR A 166 -3.27 3.95 17.16
C TYR A 166 -3.85 5.32 17.54
N GLY A 167 -4.08 5.59 18.83
CA GLY A 167 -4.53 6.90 19.31
C GLY A 167 -3.51 8.00 19.02
N GLY A 168 -2.23 7.73 19.30
CA GLY A 168 -1.11 8.60 18.93
C GLY A 168 -1.02 8.83 17.42
N ALA A 169 -1.12 7.76 16.62
CA ALA A 169 -1.08 7.85 15.16
C ALA A 169 -2.24 8.69 14.59
N VAL A 170 -3.48 8.47 15.06
CA VAL A 170 -4.67 9.23 14.65
C VAL A 170 -4.50 10.72 14.97
N ARG A 171 -3.96 11.06 16.14
CA ARG A 171 -3.68 12.46 16.52
C ARG A 171 -2.74 13.11 15.52
N ILE A 172 -1.63 12.46 15.16
CA ILE A 172 -0.65 12.99 14.22
C ILE A 172 -1.20 13.07 12.80
N PHE A 173 -1.91 12.05 12.31
CA PHE A 173 -2.52 12.14 10.98
C PHE A 173 -3.62 13.22 10.91
N LYS A 174 -4.36 13.47 11.98
CA LYS A 174 -5.29 14.61 12.07
C LYS A 174 -4.54 15.96 11.99
N GLU A 175 -3.37 16.08 12.61
CA GLU A 175 -2.49 17.26 12.46
C GLU A 175 -2.03 17.42 11.01
N ILE A 176 -1.62 16.33 10.34
CA ILE A 176 -1.27 16.36 8.91
C ILE A 176 -2.44 16.83 8.05
N VAL A 177 -3.66 16.31 8.29
CA VAL A 177 -4.86 16.70 7.54
C VAL A 177 -5.28 18.14 7.85
N ALA A 178 -5.01 18.66 9.05
CA ALA A 178 -5.25 20.06 9.37
C ALA A 178 -4.30 20.99 8.61
N PHE A 179 -3.02 20.60 8.50
CA PHE A 179 -2.01 21.35 7.76
C PHE A 179 -2.20 21.24 6.24
N ASN A 180 -2.49 20.04 5.74
CA ASN A 180 -2.77 19.76 4.33
C ASN A 180 -4.06 18.95 4.20
N PRO A 181 -5.21 19.63 4.03
CA PRO A 181 -6.52 18.99 3.89
C PRO A 181 -6.64 18.00 2.73
N ASN A 182 -5.78 18.08 1.72
CA ASN A 182 -5.86 17.22 0.54
C ASN A 182 -4.81 16.10 0.54
N ASN A 183 -4.12 15.90 1.67
CA ASN A 183 -3.15 14.83 1.79
C ASN A 183 -3.84 13.45 1.79
N ARG A 184 -3.88 12.80 0.61
CA ARG A 184 -4.52 11.50 0.40
C ARG A 184 -3.89 10.38 1.22
N GLU A 185 -2.57 10.42 1.43
CA GLU A 185 -1.86 9.40 2.22
C GLU A 185 -2.32 9.43 3.68
N ALA A 186 -2.32 10.61 4.32
CA ALA A 186 -2.83 10.74 5.69
C ALA A 186 -4.32 10.40 5.81
N LEU A 187 -5.14 10.72 4.79
CA LEU A 187 -6.55 10.33 4.77
C LEU A 187 -6.72 8.80 4.67
N ARG A 188 -5.91 8.12 3.85
CA ARG A 188 -5.91 6.66 3.73
C ARG A 188 -5.50 6.00 5.04
N GLU A 189 -4.45 6.51 5.68
CA GLU A 189 -3.96 6.02 6.96
C GLU A 189 -5.01 6.17 8.07
N LEU A 190 -5.68 7.33 8.18
CA LEU A 190 -6.79 7.51 9.12
C LEU A 190 -7.94 6.54 8.85
N ARG A 191 -8.33 6.39 7.57
CA ARG A 191 -9.40 5.47 7.19
C ARG A 191 -9.05 4.03 7.58
N ASP A 192 -7.82 3.60 7.35
CA ASP A 192 -7.39 2.23 7.66
C ASP A 192 -7.42 1.98 9.17
N ILE A 193 -6.94 2.93 9.98
CA ILE A 193 -7.05 2.82 11.45
C ILE A 193 -8.52 2.74 11.88
N HIS A 194 -9.39 3.64 11.40
CA HIS A 194 -10.82 3.58 11.72
C HIS A 194 -11.47 2.27 11.23
N SER A 195 -11.02 1.70 10.11
CA SER A 195 -11.48 0.40 9.62
C SER A 195 -11.03 -0.75 10.51
N GLU A 196 -9.80 -0.74 11.00
CA GLU A 196 -9.27 -1.72 11.97
C GLU A 196 -10.04 -1.67 13.29
N GLU A 197 -10.37 -0.48 13.77
CA GLU A 197 -11.17 -0.24 14.97
C GLU A 197 -12.68 -0.46 14.75
N ARG A 198 -13.10 -0.85 13.54
CA ARG A 198 -14.50 -1.06 13.13
C ARG A 198 -15.39 0.20 13.25
N GLU A 199 -14.79 1.37 13.23
CA GLU A 199 -15.45 2.68 13.18
C GLU A 199 -15.86 3.03 11.74
N TRP A 200 -16.78 2.23 11.19
CA TRP A 200 -17.09 2.24 9.76
C TRP A 200 -17.63 3.58 9.22
N ASP A 201 -18.36 4.35 10.03
CA ASP A 201 -18.86 5.64 9.61
C ASP A 201 -17.74 6.66 9.38
N ASP A 202 -16.71 6.63 10.22
CA ASP A 202 -15.54 7.50 10.12
C ASP A 202 -14.68 7.08 8.91
N ALA A 203 -14.44 5.78 8.77
CA ALA A 203 -13.77 5.21 7.61
C ALA A 203 -14.48 5.57 6.29
N LEU A 204 -15.81 5.46 6.23
CA LEU A 204 -16.59 5.81 5.04
C LEU A 204 -16.59 7.32 4.75
N ARG A 205 -16.62 8.20 5.78
CA ARG A 205 -16.49 9.65 5.57
C ARG A 205 -15.14 10.00 4.95
N LEU A 206 -14.06 9.41 5.45
CA LEU A 206 -12.71 9.58 4.91
C LEU A 206 -12.59 9.01 3.50
N GLN A 207 -13.14 7.81 3.25
CA GLN A 207 -13.12 7.17 1.93
C GLN A 207 -13.82 8.01 0.85
N LYS A 208 -14.98 8.61 1.18
CA LYS A 208 -15.66 9.54 0.27
C LYS A 208 -14.80 10.76 -0.08
N ARG A 209 -13.99 11.26 0.87
CA ARG A 209 -13.05 12.35 0.63
C ARG A 209 -11.86 11.89 -0.23
N ILE A 210 -11.33 10.69 0.02
CA ILE A 210 -10.27 10.08 -0.79
C ILE A 210 -10.72 9.97 -2.25
N ILE A 211 -11.91 9.42 -2.52
CA ILE A 211 -12.45 9.28 -3.88
C ILE A 211 -12.53 10.62 -4.61
N LYS A 212 -12.97 11.69 -3.92
CA LYS A 212 -13.06 13.04 -4.51
C LYS A 212 -11.69 13.61 -4.89
N LEU A 213 -10.64 13.23 -4.16
CA LEU A 213 -9.26 13.70 -4.37
C LEU A 213 -8.46 12.78 -5.29
N SER A 214 -8.96 11.57 -5.58
CA SER A 214 -8.24 10.58 -6.36
C SER A 214 -8.14 10.94 -7.85
N PRO A 215 -6.96 10.73 -8.47
CA PRO A 215 -6.80 10.78 -9.92
C PRO A 215 -7.76 9.81 -10.61
N LYS A 216 -8.19 10.15 -11.84
CA LYS A 216 -9.19 9.35 -12.59
C LYS A 216 -8.85 7.86 -12.67
N GLY A 217 -7.57 7.49 -12.78
CA GLY A 217 -7.12 6.10 -12.84
C GLY A 217 -7.28 5.29 -11.54
N GLU A 218 -7.42 5.95 -10.39
CA GLU A 218 -7.52 5.30 -9.07
C GLU A 218 -8.96 5.28 -8.54
N ILE A 219 -9.87 6.09 -9.09
CA ILE A 219 -11.25 6.26 -8.57
C ILE A 219 -11.99 4.92 -8.47
N GLU A 220 -11.84 4.05 -9.48
CA GLU A 220 -12.57 2.78 -9.50
C GLU A 220 -12.09 1.84 -8.40
N GLN A 221 -10.78 1.79 -8.15
CA GLN A 221 -10.22 1.02 -7.04
C GLN A 221 -10.73 1.55 -5.69
N GLU A 222 -10.78 2.87 -5.51
CA GLU A 222 -11.29 3.49 -4.28
C GLU A 222 -12.80 3.27 -4.09
N LYS A 223 -13.58 3.22 -5.17
CA LYS A 223 -15.01 2.84 -5.09
C LYS A 223 -15.20 1.38 -4.68
N ARG A 224 -14.37 0.46 -5.19
CA ARG A 224 -14.41 -0.95 -4.76
C ARG A 224 -14.10 -1.08 -3.27
N LEU A 225 -13.12 -0.33 -2.76
CA LEU A 225 -12.83 -0.30 -1.33
C LEU A 225 -14.01 0.28 -0.53
N GLN A 226 -14.66 1.34 -1.02
CA GLN A 226 -15.87 1.90 -0.39
C GLN A 226 -16.97 0.84 -0.26
N GLN A 227 -17.18 0.01 -1.28
CA GLN A 227 -18.20 -1.06 -1.25
C GLN A 227 -17.90 -2.09 -0.16
N GLY A 228 -16.64 -2.46 0.02
CA GLY A 228 -16.20 -3.32 1.12
C GLY A 228 -16.50 -2.72 2.49
N LEU A 229 -16.16 -1.44 2.70
CA LEU A 229 -16.45 -0.73 3.94
C LEU A 229 -17.97 -0.60 4.22
N GLN A 230 -18.78 -0.34 3.19
CA GLN A 230 -20.24 -0.31 3.32
C GLN A 230 -20.80 -1.68 3.69
N TYR A 231 -20.25 -2.75 3.10
CA TYR A 231 -20.63 -4.13 3.41
C TYR A 231 -20.33 -4.48 4.87
N GLU A 232 -19.12 -4.16 5.34
CA GLU A 232 -18.70 -4.38 6.73
C GLU A 232 -19.62 -3.66 7.72
N ARG A 233 -19.93 -2.38 7.44
CA ARG A 233 -20.88 -1.62 8.26
C ARG A 233 -22.27 -2.24 8.27
N ALA A 234 -22.78 -2.66 7.12
CA ALA A 234 -24.10 -3.28 7.02
C ALA A 234 -24.15 -4.62 7.77
N ARG A 235 -23.07 -5.40 7.74
CA ARG A 235 -22.96 -6.65 8.52
C ARG A 235 -22.99 -6.38 10.02
N VAL A 236 -22.19 -5.43 10.51
CA VAL A 236 -22.20 -5.03 11.93
C VAL A 236 -23.56 -4.47 12.35
N THR A 237 -24.19 -3.67 11.50
CA THR A 237 -25.56 -3.15 11.73
C THR A 237 -26.57 -4.29 11.89
N SER A 238 -26.42 -5.36 11.11
CA SER A 238 -27.24 -6.56 11.25
C SER A 238 -26.96 -7.33 12.54
N GLU A 239 -25.69 -7.48 12.92
CA GLU A 239 -25.26 -8.12 14.17
C GLU A 239 -25.81 -7.38 15.40
N GLN A 240 -26.00 -6.07 15.30
CA GLN A 240 -26.66 -5.22 16.32
C GLN A 240 -28.20 -5.37 16.37
N GLY A 241 -28.78 -6.23 15.53
CA GLY A 241 -30.23 -6.46 15.47
C GLY A 241 -30.99 -5.49 14.56
N GLU A 242 -30.30 -4.54 13.91
CA GLU A 242 -30.90 -3.56 13.01
C GLU A 242 -30.99 -4.09 11.56
N ALA A 243 -31.46 -5.32 11.37
CA ALA A 243 -31.51 -5.99 10.05
C ALA A 243 -32.26 -5.18 8.98
N GLY A 244 -33.32 -4.45 9.36
CA GLY A 244 -34.06 -3.58 8.43
C GLY A 244 -33.23 -2.41 7.89
N LYS A 245 -32.32 -1.85 8.70
CA LYS A 245 -31.38 -0.81 8.27
C LYS A 245 -30.27 -1.42 7.42
N ALA A 246 -29.71 -2.55 7.85
CA ALA A 246 -28.73 -3.30 7.07
C ALA A 246 -29.24 -3.62 5.65
N ILE A 247 -30.50 -4.07 5.50
CA ILE A 247 -31.11 -4.32 4.19
C ILE A 247 -31.12 -3.06 3.31
N LYS A 248 -31.45 -1.89 3.86
CA LYS A 248 -31.43 -0.63 3.11
C LYS A 248 -30.01 -0.29 2.66
N GLU A 249 -29.03 -0.44 3.54
CA GLU A 249 -27.63 -0.17 3.22
C GLU A 249 -27.10 -1.10 2.12
N VAL A 250 -27.34 -2.42 2.24
CA VAL A 250 -26.93 -3.39 1.22
C VAL A 250 -27.60 -3.13 -0.13
N LYS A 251 -28.87 -2.70 -0.15
CA LYS A 251 -29.54 -2.30 -1.39
C LYS A 251 -28.88 -1.10 -2.06
N GLU A 252 -28.37 -0.12 -1.30
CA GLU A 252 -27.62 1.00 -1.88
C GLU A 252 -26.27 0.53 -2.47
N ILE A 253 -25.58 -0.41 -1.82
CA ILE A 253 -24.35 -1.03 -2.39
C ILE A 253 -24.68 -1.66 -3.75
N LEU A 254 -25.77 -2.42 -3.84
CA LEU A 254 -26.18 -3.11 -5.07
C LEU A 254 -26.74 -2.17 -6.14
N LYS A 255 -27.20 -0.97 -5.77
CA LYS A 255 -27.59 0.08 -6.71
C LYS A 255 -26.36 0.69 -7.39
N GLU A 256 -25.26 0.83 -6.65
CA GLU A 256 -23.97 1.28 -7.20
C GLU A 256 -23.26 0.18 -7.99
N ASN A 257 -23.26 -1.05 -7.47
CA ASN A 257 -22.64 -2.22 -8.10
C ASN A 257 -23.51 -3.46 -7.95
N ALA A 258 -24.34 -3.71 -8.95
CA ALA A 258 -25.29 -4.82 -8.97
C ALA A 258 -24.63 -6.21 -9.01
N SER A 259 -23.35 -6.31 -9.37
CA SER A 259 -22.61 -7.58 -9.44
C SER A 259 -21.73 -7.83 -8.22
N PHE A 260 -21.86 -7.03 -7.15
CA PHE A 260 -21.10 -7.23 -5.93
C PHE A 260 -21.61 -8.46 -5.15
N ILE A 261 -21.02 -9.63 -5.44
CA ILE A 261 -21.42 -10.95 -4.91
C ILE A 261 -21.58 -10.92 -3.38
N PRO A 262 -20.64 -10.37 -2.58
CA PRO A 262 -20.80 -10.33 -1.13
C PRO A 262 -22.08 -9.64 -0.65
N ALA A 263 -22.45 -8.51 -1.26
CA ALA A 263 -23.69 -7.82 -0.93
C ALA A 263 -24.93 -8.61 -1.35
N GLN A 264 -24.91 -9.33 -2.47
CA GLN A 264 -26.02 -10.20 -2.86
C GLN A 264 -26.21 -11.35 -1.87
N VAL A 265 -25.10 -11.99 -1.46
CA VAL A 265 -25.12 -13.06 -0.46
C VAL A 265 -25.70 -12.55 0.85
N LEU A 266 -25.17 -11.43 1.38
CA LEU A 266 -25.64 -10.82 2.62
C LEU A 266 -27.10 -10.36 2.53
N LEU A 267 -27.54 -9.81 1.40
CA LEU A 267 -28.95 -9.40 1.25
C LEU A 267 -29.90 -10.59 1.39
N GLY A 268 -29.56 -11.74 0.78
CA GLY A 268 -30.36 -12.95 0.95
C GLY A 268 -30.30 -13.50 2.38
N ASP A 269 -29.13 -13.45 3.04
CA ASP A 269 -29.00 -13.85 4.45
C ASP A 269 -29.89 -12.98 5.36
N LEU A 270 -29.91 -11.67 5.13
CA LEU A 270 -30.76 -10.71 5.86
C LEU A 270 -32.25 -10.94 5.60
N PHE A 271 -32.63 -11.25 4.36
CA PHE A 271 -34.03 -11.59 4.06
C PHE A 271 -34.45 -12.88 4.74
N ARG A 272 -33.59 -13.91 4.75
CA ARG A 272 -33.84 -15.15 5.50
C ARG A 272 -34.00 -14.86 6.99
N GLN A 273 -33.07 -14.10 7.60
CA GLN A 273 -33.12 -13.74 9.01
C GLN A 273 -34.40 -12.98 9.40
N THR A 274 -34.96 -12.19 8.48
CA THR A 274 -36.19 -11.41 8.70
C THR A 274 -37.47 -12.14 8.27
N GLY A 275 -37.40 -13.45 7.97
CA GLY A 275 -38.55 -14.27 7.57
C GLY A 275 -39.02 -14.03 6.13
N LYS A 276 -38.31 -13.20 5.35
CA LYS A 276 -38.63 -12.91 3.94
C LYS A 276 -38.01 -13.96 3.02
N VAL A 277 -38.40 -15.22 3.22
CA VAL A 277 -37.80 -16.38 2.56
C VAL A 277 -37.87 -16.28 1.03
N LYS A 278 -39.03 -15.86 0.49
CA LYS A 278 -39.21 -15.66 -0.96
C LYS A 278 -38.25 -14.63 -1.56
N ASP A 279 -37.97 -13.55 -0.83
CA ASP A 279 -37.01 -12.53 -1.27
C ASP A 279 -35.57 -13.07 -1.24
N ALA A 280 -35.22 -13.86 -0.21
CA ALA A 280 -33.90 -14.50 -0.11
C ALA A 280 -33.63 -15.43 -1.30
N ILE A 281 -34.60 -16.31 -1.63
CA ILE A 281 -34.56 -17.19 -2.79
C ILE A 281 -34.36 -16.38 -4.07
N SER A 282 -35.17 -15.33 -4.27
CA SER A 282 -35.10 -14.49 -5.47
C SER A 282 -33.75 -13.79 -5.63
N VAL A 283 -33.14 -13.34 -4.53
CA VAL A 283 -31.82 -12.69 -4.57
C VAL A 283 -30.75 -13.71 -4.96
N TRP A 284 -30.69 -14.86 -4.31
CA TRP A 284 -29.65 -15.85 -4.59
C TRP A 284 -29.82 -16.53 -5.96
N GLN A 285 -31.05 -16.83 -6.39
CA GLN A 285 -31.30 -17.34 -7.76
C GLN A 285 -30.83 -16.34 -8.82
N ARG A 286 -31.12 -15.05 -8.64
CA ARG A 286 -30.64 -14.00 -9.56
C ARG A 286 -29.12 -13.81 -9.47
N GLY A 287 -28.55 -13.93 -8.27
CA GLY A 287 -27.11 -13.90 -8.05
C GLY A 287 -26.40 -15.01 -8.83
N PHE A 288 -26.87 -16.25 -8.68
CA PHE A 288 -26.37 -17.39 -9.44
C PHE A 288 -26.58 -17.20 -10.94
N ALA A 289 -27.77 -16.79 -11.37
CA ALA A 289 -28.09 -16.57 -12.77
C ALA A 289 -27.12 -15.61 -13.49
N LYS A 290 -26.62 -14.59 -12.78
CA LYS A 290 -25.72 -13.57 -13.33
C LYS A 290 -24.24 -13.92 -13.19
N SER A 291 -23.85 -14.40 -12.01
CA SER A 291 -22.43 -14.62 -11.66
C SER A 291 -21.97 -16.05 -11.87
N ARG A 292 -22.89 -17.01 -11.76
CA ARG A 292 -22.67 -18.47 -11.80
C ARG A 292 -21.83 -19.01 -10.65
N GLU A 293 -21.64 -18.22 -9.61
CA GLU A 293 -20.86 -18.59 -8.44
C GLU A 293 -21.60 -19.61 -7.58
N MET A 294 -20.95 -20.74 -7.28
CA MET A 294 -21.56 -21.85 -6.53
C MET A 294 -22.04 -21.46 -5.12
N ILE A 295 -21.51 -20.37 -4.54
CA ILE A 295 -21.97 -19.85 -3.25
C ILE A 295 -23.49 -19.61 -3.21
N PHE A 296 -24.09 -19.17 -4.31
CA PHE A 296 -25.53 -18.91 -4.35
C PHE A 296 -26.35 -20.21 -4.31
N LEU A 297 -25.91 -21.25 -5.03
CA LEU A 297 -26.54 -22.56 -4.97
C LEU A 297 -26.36 -23.20 -3.58
N SER A 298 -25.18 -23.06 -2.96
CA SER A 298 -24.94 -23.51 -1.59
C SER A 298 -25.88 -22.81 -0.59
N LYS A 299 -26.13 -21.50 -0.75
CA LYS A 299 -27.08 -20.76 0.10
C LYS A 299 -28.52 -21.19 -0.10
N LEU A 300 -28.92 -21.47 -1.34
CA LEU A 300 -30.25 -22.03 -1.65
C LEU A 300 -30.40 -23.44 -1.08
N GLU A 301 -29.37 -24.28 -1.17
CA GLU A 301 -29.33 -25.62 -0.58
C GLU A 301 -29.56 -25.58 0.93
N ASP A 302 -28.77 -24.78 1.65
CA ASP A 302 -28.91 -24.64 3.10
C ASP A 302 -30.30 -24.13 3.49
N LEU A 303 -30.89 -23.23 2.71
CA LEU A 303 -32.23 -22.73 2.94
C LEU A 303 -33.29 -23.83 2.74
N TYR A 304 -33.33 -24.47 1.58
CA TYR A 304 -34.38 -25.46 1.29
C TYR A 304 -34.31 -26.69 2.17
N ILE A 305 -33.11 -27.08 2.62
CA ILE A 305 -32.97 -28.19 3.57
C ILE A 305 -33.47 -27.77 4.96
N ALA A 306 -33.13 -26.56 5.42
CA ALA A 306 -33.61 -26.06 6.72
C ALA A 306 -35.14 -25.89 6.76
N GLU A 307 -35.75 -25.63 5.61
CA GLU A 307 -37.19 -25.44 5.45
C GLU A 307 -37.91 -26.75 5.04
N GLU A 308 -37.23 -27.91 5.11
CA GLU A 308 -37.79 -29.24 4.83
C GLU A 308 -38.42 -29.37 3.42
N HIS A 309 -37.82 -28.70 2.43
CA HIS A 309 -38.26 -28.68 1.04
C HIS A 309 -37.20 -29.24 0.07
N PRO A 310 -36.71 -30.49 0.25
CA PRO A 310 -35.60 -31.04 -0.52
C PRO A 310 -35.92 -31.18 -2.02
N ARG A 311 -37.18 -31.40 -2.40
CA ARG A 311 -37.60 -31.48 -3.81
C ARG A 311 -37.37 -30.17 -4.56
N ALA A 312 -37.51 -29.02 -3.90
CA ALA A 312 -37.32 -27.72 -4.53
C ALA A 312 -35.85 -27.50 -4.90
N ILE A 313 -34.91 -27.82 -3.99
CA ILE A 313 -33.48 -27.69 -4.29
C ILE A 313 -33.00 -28.70 -5.34
N ILE A 314 -33.52 -29.93 -5.34
CA ILE A 314 -33.24 -30.90 -6.41
C ILE A 314 -33.60 -30.30 -7.78
N ASN A 315 -34.80 -29.72 -7.90
CA ASN A 315 -35.23 -29.08 -9.16
C ASN A 315 -34.35 -27.89 -9.54
N VAL A 316 -33.86 -27.12 -8.57
CA VAL A 316 -32.89 -26.05 -8.82
C VAL A 316 -31.60 -26.61 -9.43
N TYR A 317 -31.04 -27.68 -8.87
CA TYR A 317 -29.83 -28.31 -9.42
C TYR A 317 -30.08 -28.93 -10.80
N LEU A 318 -31.20 -29.60 -11.01
CA LEU A 318 -31.55 -30.18 -12.32
C LEU A 318 -31.68 -29.11 -13.41
N ASP A 319 -32.34 -27.98 -13.10
CA ASP A 319 -32.42 -26.84 -14.01
C ASP A 319 -31.04 -26.19 -14.23
N ALA A 320 -30.19 -26.13 -13.19
CA ALA A 320 -28.81 -25.65 -13.32
C ALA A 320 -28.02 -26.52 -14.30
N MET A 321 -28.10 -27.84 -14.17
CA MET A 321 -27.39 -28.79 -15.04
C MET A 321 -27.91 -28.73 -16.48
N GLN A 322 -29.23 -28.70 -16.67
CA GLN A 322 -29.84 -28.64 -18.00
C GLN A 322 -29.36 -27.42 -18.79
N LYS A 323 -29.20 -26.29 -18.10
CA LYS A 323 -28.78 -25.02 -18.72
C LYS A 323 -27.28 -24.89 -18.86
N ASN A 324 -26.51 -25.71 -18.15
CA ASN A 324 -25.06 -25.69 -18.15
C ASN A 324 -24.52 -27.09 -18.47
N PRO A 325 -24.84 -27.67 -19.64
CA PRO A 325 -24.50 -29.05 -19.97
C PRO A 325 -22.99 -29.31 -20.01
N ASP A 326 -22.19 -28.28 -20.31
CA ASP A 326 -20.73 -28.36 -20.34
C ASP A 326 -20.10 -28.18 -18.94
N ASN A 327 -20.90 -27.84 -17.92
CA ASN A 327 -20.37 -27.58 -16.59
C ASN A 327 -20.28 -28.86 -15.75
N ILE A 328 -19.07 -29.14 -15.33
CA ILE A 328 -18.74 -30.35 -14.59
C ILE A 328 -18.87 -30.15 -13.06
N ILE A 329 -18.89 -28.90 -12.56
CA ILE A 329 -18.95 -28.57 -11.12
C ILE A 329 -20.37 -28.75 -10.55
N ILE A 330 -21.40 -28.29 -11.24
CA ILE A 330 -22.80 -28.37 -10.77
C ILE A 330 -23.23 -29.84 -10.54
N PRO A 331 -22.95 -30.81 -11.46
CA PRO A 331 -23.20 -32.23 -11.20
C PRO A 331 -22.52 -32.77 -9.94
N PHE A 332 -21.29 -32.31 -9.63
CA PHE A 332 -20.57 -32.73 -8.42
C PHE A 332 -21.32 -32.27 -7.16
N PHE A 333 -21.76 -31.02 -7.14
CA PHE A 333 -22.54 -30.48 -6.02
C PHE A 333 -23.94 -31.10 -5.92
N TYR A 334 -24.56 -31.46 -7.06
CA TYR A 334 -25.80 -32.22 -7.07
C TYR A 334 -25.63 -33.63 -6.48
N ALA A 335 -24.58 -34.36 -6.85
CA ALA A 335 -24.27 -35.66 -6.24
C ALA A 335 -24.05 -35.56 -4.72
N ARG A 336 -23.38 -34.48 -4.27
CA ARG A 336 -23.22 -34.19 -2.84
C ARG A 336 -24.55 -33.92 -2.15
N LEU A 337 -25.47 -33.20 -2.79
CA LEU A 337 -26.83 -33.01 -2.30
C LEU A 337 -27.58 -34.34 -2.22
N CYS A 338 -27.53 -35.18 -3.25
CA CYS A 338 -28.17 -36.50 -3.26
C CYS A 338 -27.69 -37.35 -2.08
N LEU A 339 -26.38 -37.41 -1.84
CA LEU A 339 -25.82 -38.10 -0.67
C LEU A 339 -26.36 -37.53 0.65
N ARG A 340 -26.41 -36.19 0.79
CA ARG A 340 -26.97 -35.51 1.98
C ARG A 340 -28.46 -35.82 2.20
N LEU A 341 -29.20 -36.15 1.15
CA LEU A 341 -30.61 -36.53 1.18
C LEU A 341 -30.83 -38.05 1.22
N GLU A 342 -29.77 -38.84 1.43
CA GLU A 342 -29.79 -40.32 1.39
C GLU A 342 -30.25 -40.92 0.05
N MET A 343 -30.20 -40.14 -1.03
CA MET A 343 -30.42 -40.60 -2.41
C MET A 343 -29.13 -41.21 -2.97
N ILE A 344 -28.71 -42.33 -2.37
CA ILE A 344 -27.38 -42.92 -2.58
C ILE A 344 -27.17 -43.37 -4.03
N ASP A 345 -28.16 -44.03 -4.64
CA ASP A 345 -28.05 -44.51 -6.02
C ASP A 345 -27.99 -43.35 -7.03
N ASP A 346 -28.78 -42.29 -6.83
CA ASP A 346 -28.72 -41.08 -7.68
C ASP A 346 -27.36 -40.36 -7.57
N ALA A 347 -26.78 -40.34 -6.36
CA ALA A 347 -25.45 -39.79 -6.13
C ALA A 347 -24.38 -40.62 -6.86
N LEU A 348 -24.46 -41.95 -6.77
CA LEU A 348 -23.53 -42.87 -7.42
C LEU A 348 -23.60 -42.77 -8.94
N GLU A 349 -24.81 -42.84 -9.52
CA GLU A 349 -25.04 -42.70 -10.95
C GLU A 349 -24.43 -41.39 -11.45
N LYS A 350 -24.70 -40.28 -10.74
CA LYS A 350 -24.17 -38.99 -11.16
C LYS A 350 -22.66 -38.93 -11.12
N LEU A 351 -22.01 -39.48 -10.10
CA LEU A 351 -20.55 -39.49 -10.02
C LEU A 351 -19.93 -40.37 -11.11
N GLN A 352 -20.52 -41.52 -11.41
CA GLN A 352 -20.03 -42.40 -12.49
C GLN A 352 -20.10 -41.73 -13.87
N GLU A 353 -21.14 -40.93 -14.15
CA GLU A 353 -21.21 -40.13 -15.37
C GLU A 353 -20.05 -39.11 -15.49
N MET A 354 -19.46 -38.69 -14.35
CA MET A 354 -18.42 -37.66 -14.28
C MET A 354 -16.99 -38.21 -14.37
N GLU A 355 -16.81 -39.53 -14.29
CA GLU A 355 -15.52 -40.23 -14.15
C GLU A 355 -14.41 -39.80 -15.14
N PRO A 356 -14.68 -39.51 -16.43
CA PRO A 356 -13.63 -39.10 -17.37
C PRO A 356 -13.02 -37.73 -17.05
N ASN A 357 -13.75 -36.84 -16.37
CA ASN A 357 -13.37 -35.43 -16.18
C ASN A 357 -12.87 -35.11 -14.76
N PHE A 358 -13.08 -36.00 -13.80
CA PHE A 358 -12.83 -35.76 -12.37
C PHE A 358 -11.91 -36.76 -11.69
N SER A 359 -11.41 -37.76 -12.41
CA SER A 359 -10.53 -38.81 -11.88
C SER A 359 -9.18 -38.31 -11.33
N GLU A 360 -8.82 -37.04 -11.56
CA GLU A 360 -7.64 -36.40 -10.96
C GLU A 360 -7.99 -35.45 -9.79
N ASN A 361 -9.27 -35.35 -9.40
CA ASN A 361 -9.72 -34.48 -8.30
C ASN A 361 -9.91 -35.28 -7.01
N PRO A 362 -9.17 -35.00 -5.92
CA PRO A 362 -9.34 -35.70 -4.64
C PRO A 362 -10.78 -35.66 -4.09
N SER A 363 -11.48 -34.53 -4.28
CA SER A 363 -12.84 -34.36 -3.75
C SER A 363 -13.86 -35.27 -4.43
N TYR A 364 -13.64 -35.62 -5.70
CA TYR A 364 -14.45 -36.61 -6.42
C TYR A 364 -14.32 -37.98 -5.77
N HIS A 365 -13.10 -38.43 -5.52
CA HIS A 365 -12.82 -39.72 -4.89
C HIS A 365 -13.38 -39.78 -3.46
N TYR A 366 -13.25 -38.71 -2.67
CA TYR A 366 -13.86 -38.68 -1.34
C TYR A 366 -15.38 -38.77 -1.37
N LEU A 367 -16.03 -38.04 -2.27
CA LEU A 367 -17.48 -38.12 -2.37
C LEU A 367 -17.95 -39.51 -2.83
N LEU A 368 -17.25 -40.12 -3.79
CA LEU A 368 -17.54 -41.48 -4.25
C LEU A 368 -17.28 -42.52 -3.14
N ALA A 369 -16.25 -42.31 -2.31
CA ALA A 369 -15.97 -43.15 -1.15
C ALA A 369 -17.09 -43.08 -0.10
N GLU A 370 -17.60 -41.88 0.19
CA GLU A 370 -18.75 -41.69 1.10
C GLU A 370 -20.01 -42.36 0.55
N VAL A 371 -20.28 -42.24 -0.75
CA VAL A 371 -21.40 -42.92 -1.42
C VAL A 371 -21.28 -44.44 -1.27
N TYR A 372 -20.12 -45.05 -1.57
CA TYR A 372 -19.90 -46.49 -1.37
C TYR A 372 -20.00 -46.90 0.12
N SER A 373 -19.55 -46.04 1.03
CA SER A 373 -19.64 -46.27 2.47
C SER A 373 -21.11 -46.36 2.93
N HIS A 374 -21.95 -45.39 2.52
CA HIS A 374 -23.39 -45.39 2.79
C HIS A 374 -24.12 -46.58 2.16
N ARG A 375 -23.59 -47.13 1.06
CA ARG A 375 -24.13 -48.33 0.39
C ARG A 375 -23.67 -49.66 1.02
N GLY A 376 -22.75 -49.63 1.99
CA GLY A 376 -22.15 -50.81 2.62
C GLY A 376 -21.03 -51.46 1.81
N GLU A 377 -20.61 -50.84 0.70
CA GLU A 377 -19.53 -51.32 -0.18
C GLU A 377 -18.15 -50.87 0.33
N HIS A 378 -17.80 -51.30 1.55
CA HIS A 378 -16.61 -50.79 2.26
C HIS A 378 -15.28 -51.00 1.51
N ALA A 379 -15.17 -52.07 0.70
CA ALA A 379 -13.97 -52.31 -0.11
C ALA A 379 -13.80 -51.27 -1.22
N GLN A 380 -14.89 -50.88 -1.89
CA GLN A 380 -14.89 -49.82 -2.89
C GLN A 380 -14.66 -48.45 -2.24
N ALA A 381 -15.31 -48.20 -1.10
CA ALA A 381 -15.08 -46.98 -0.32
C ALA A 381 -13.59 -46.82 0.05
N ALA A 382 -12.96 -47.87 0.59
CA ALA A 382 -11.53 -47.85 0.94
C ALA A 382 -10.61 -47.61 -0.27
N LEU A 383 -10.95 -48.17 -1.44
CA LEU A 383 -10.23 -47.92 -2.68
C LEU A 383 -10.30 -46.44 -3.08
N GLN A 384 -11.51 -45.86 -3.06
CA GLN A 384 -11.71 -44.46 -3.43
C GLN A 384 -11.06 -43.51 -2.42
N TYR A 385 -11.13 -43.79 -1.11
CA TYR A 385 -10.37 -43.04 -0.11
C TYR A 385 -8.86 -43.07 -0.39
N ARG A 386 -8.33 -44.23 -0.77
CA ARG A 386 -6.91 -44.37 -1.11
C ARG A 386 -6.53 -43.56 -2.35
N GLU A 387 -7.37 -43.53 -3.39
CA GLU A 387 -7.12 -42.70 -4.58
C GLU A 387 -7.21 -41.21 -4.25
N GLY A 388 -8.20 -40.78 -3.46
CA GLY A 388 -8.29 -39.41 -2.95
C GLY A 388 -7.03 -38.99 -2.19
N LEU A 389 -6.55 -39.83 -1.27
CA LEU A 389 -5.31 -39.61 -0.52
C LEU A 389 -4.04 -39.63 -1.40
N ARG A 390 -4.02 -40.45 -2.47
CA ARG A 390 -2.88 -40.48 -3.41
C ARG A 390 -2.77 -39.19 -4.20
N LEU A 391 -3.90 -38.60 -4.56
CA LEU A 391 -3.99 -37.34 -5.30
C LEU A 391 -3.77 -36.11 -4.40
N GLU A 392 -3.73 -36.29 -3.08
CA GLU A 392 -3.57 -35.18 -2.15
C GLU A 392 -2.14 -34.63 -2.10
N GLU A 393 -2.00 -33.43 -2.67
CA GLU A 393 -1.71 -32.24 -1.87
C GLU A 393 -3.01 -31.44 -1.62
N GLY A 394 -3.85 -31.86 -0.64
CA GLY A 394 -4.92 -31.03 -0.05
C GLY A 394 -6.39 -31.47 -0.24
N ALA A 395 -7.04 -31.88 0.85
CA ALA A 395 -8.49 -32.18 0.95
C ALA A 395 -9.38 -30.91 0.99
N ALA A 396 -10.00 -30.60 -0.15
CA ALA A 396 -11.29 -29.93 -0.35
C ALA A 396 -11.35 -29.47 -1.82
N THR A 397 -12.53 -29.12 -2.35
CA THR A 397 -12.63 -28.16 -3.47
C THR A 397 -12.58 -26.78 -2.82
N PRO A 398 -11.40 -26.15 -2.68
CA PRO A 398 -11.33 -24.88 -1.97
C PRO A 398 -11.95 -23.79 -2.84
N TYR A 399 -12.43 -22.74 -2.20
CA TYR A 399 -12.61 -21.48 -2.89
C TYR A 399 -11.23 -20.89 -3.14
N ARG A 400 -10.98 -20.49 -4.38
CA ARG A 400 -9.74 -19.86 -4.80
C ARG A 400 -10.01 -18.41 -5.17
N CYS A 401 -9.16 -17.52 -4.66
CA CYS A 401 -9.20 -16.11 -5.02
C CYS A 401 -8.78 -15.95 -6.49
N THR A 402 -9.66 -15.48 -7.34
CA THR A 402 -9.40 -15.21 -8.76
C THR A 402 -8.31 -14.17 -9.00
N ALA A 403 -7.99 -13.34 -8.00
CA ALA A 403 -6.96 -12.31 -8.09
C ALA A 403 -5.56 -12.79 -7.69
N CYS A 404 -5.41 -13.57 -6.62
CA CYS A 404 -4.11 -13.95 -6.07
C CYS A 404 -3.91 -15.45 -5.84
N GLN A 405 -4.88 -16.28 -6.24
CA GLN A 405 -4.86 -17.74 -6.14
C GLN A 405 -4.83 -18.29 -4.70
N TYR A 406 -5.06 -17.44 -3.69
CA TYR A 406 -5.18 -17.88 -2.29
C TYR A 406 -6.39 -18.81 -2.12
N GLU A 407 -6.22 -19.88 -1.34
CA GLU A 407 -7.25 -20.88 -1.14
C GLU A 407 -7.83 -20.87 0.27
N VAL A 408 -9.15 -21.01 0.36
CA VAL A 408 -9.89 -21.13 1.63
C VAL A 408 -10.92 -22.25 1.53
N LYS A 409 -11.11 -22.98 2.64
CA LYS A 409 -12.09 -24.08 2.70
C LYS A 409 -13.55 -23.61 2.77
N LYS A 410 -13.78 -22.41 3.28
CA LYS A 410 -15.11 -21.79 3.39
C LYS A 410 -15.11 -20.50 2.61
N TRP A 411 -16.18 -20.23 1.86
CA TRP A 411 -16.33 -18.98 1.12
C TRP A 411 -16.18 -17.77 2.05
N GLN A 412 -15.45 -16.76 1.60
CA GLN A 412 -15.26 -15.51 2.33
C GLN A 412 -15.63 -14.33 1.42
N PRO A 413 -16.16 -13.23 1.98
CA PRO A 413 -16.55 -12.06 1.19
C PRO A 413 -15.34 -11.25 0.67
N HIS A 414 -14.19 -11.34 1.35
CA HIS A 414 -12.94 -10.68 0.99
C HIS A 414 -11.76 -11.63 1.13
N CYS A 415 -10.74 -11.46 0.30
CA CYS A 415 -9.51 -12.24 0.36
C CYS A 415 -8.58 -11.69 1.45
N PRO A 416 -8.18 -12.47 2.46
CA PRO A 416 -7.29 -11.99 3.51
C PRO A 416 -5.85 -11.79 3.03
N GLN A 417 -5.45 -12.41 1.90
CA GLN A 417 -4.11 -12.25 1.34
C GLN A 417 -3.97 -10.98 0.49
N CYS A 418 -4.93 -10.69 -0.38
CA CYS A 418 -4.82 -9.56 -1.33
C CYS A 418 -5.82 -8.42 -1.08
N GLY A 419 -6.72 -8.57 -0.11
CA GLY A 419 -7.73 -7.56 0.26
C GLY A 419 -8.84 -7.36 -0.77
N GLN A 420 -8.85 -8.09 -1.88
CA GLN A 420 -9.89 -7.96 -2.92
C GLN A 420 -11.21 -8.60 -2.48
N TRP A 421 -12.31 -8.03 -2.95
CA TRP A 421 -13.67 -8.44 -2.56
C TRP A 421 -14.36 -9.24 -3.65
N GLY A 422 -15.17 -10.23 -3.25
CA GLY A 422 -15.98 -11.02 -4.18
C GLY A 422 -15.16 -11.81 -5.20
N THR A 423 -13.93 -12.17 -4.85
CA THR A 423 -13.00 -12.89 -5.74
C THR A 423 -12.96 -14.39 -5.52
N PHE A 424 -13.67 -14.93 -4.53
CA PHE A 424 -13.60 -16.36 -4.20
C PHE A 424 -14.60 -17.15 -5.03
N SER A 425 -14.06 -17.97 -5.93
CA SER A 425 -14.79 -18.88 -6.82
C SER A 425 -14.23 -20.30 -6.68
N ILE A 426 -14.92 -21.31 -7.23
CA ILE A 426 -14.40 -22.69 -7.24
C ILE A 426 -13.60 -22.88 -8.53
N PRO A 427 -12.34 -23.40 -8.49
CA PRO A 427 -11.57 -23.68 -9.69
C PRO A 427 -12.35 -24.56 -10.68
N GLY A 428 -12.38 -24.17 -11.96
CA GLY A 428 -13.15 -24.87 -13.02
C GLY A 428 -14.54 -24.29 -13.33
N GLU A 429 -14.97 -23.21 -12.66
CA GLU A 429 -16.24 -22.52 -12.93
C GLU A 429 -16.28 -21.68 -14.23
N GLU A 430 -15.15 -21.49 -14.92
CA GLU A 430 -15.02 -20.62 -16.11
C GLU A 430 -15.94 -21.03 -17.29
N ALA A 431 -16.55 -22.21 -17.24
CA ALA A 431 -17.39 -22.80 -18.29
C ALA A 431 -18.92 -22.75 -18.04
N ILE A 432 -19.43 -22.13 -16.95
CA ILE A 432 -20.89 -22.09 -16.68
C ILE A 432 -21.58 -21.11 -17.66
N LYS A 433 -22.60 -21.55 -18.41
CA LYS A 433 -23.26 -20.81 -19.50
C LYS A 433 -24.82 -20.84 -19.51
N ALA A 434 -25.54 -20.53 -18.42
CA ALA A 434 -26.92 -19.99 -18.46
C ALA A 434 -27.65 -19.96 -17.09
N PRO A 435 -28.69 -19.11 -16.94
CA PRO A 435 -29.34 -18.80 -15.66
C PRO A 435 -30.41 -19.81 -15.21
N LEU A 436 -30.50 -20.05 -13.91
CA LEU A 436 -31.61 -20.78 -13.29
C LEU A 436 -32.98 -20.16 -13.61
N GLY A 437 -33.97 -21.00 -13.84
CA GLY A 437 -35.35 -20.63 -14.12
C GLY A 437 -36.07 -20.31 -12.81
N PRO A 438 -37.11 -19.45 -12.83
CA PRO A 438 -37.98 -19.33 -11.68
C PRO A 438 -38.57 -20.72 -11.40
N LEU A 439 -38.50 -21.15 -10.14
CA LEU A 439 -39.18 -22.37 -9.72
C LEU A 439 -40.67 -22.27 -10.10
N PRO A 440 -41.29 -23.33 -10.63
CA PRO A 440 -42.72 -23.36 -10.89
C PRO A 440 -43.51 -22.77 -9.73
N SER A 441 -44.50 -21.92 -10.01
CA SER A 441 -45.29 -21.22 -8.99
C SER A 441 -45.91 -22.16 -7.95
N GLN A 442 -46.15 -23.42 -8.32
CA GLN A 442 -46.63 -24.49 -7.44
C GLN A 442 -45.63 -24.93 -6.37
N LEU A 443 -44.32 -24.72 -6.56
CA LEU A 443 -43.26 -24.99 -5.58
C LEU A 443 -42.89 -23.75 -4.74
N MET A 444 -43.36 -22.56 -5.15
CA MET A 444 -43.28 -21.31 -4.37
C MET A 444 -44.57 -21.01 -3.58
N ALA A 445 -45.57 -21.89 -3.65
CA ALA A 445 -46.72 -21.91 -2.76
C ALA A 445 -46.28 -22.50 -1.42
N TRP A 446 -45.60 -21.66 -0.63
CA TRP A 446 -45.52 -21.85 0.81
C TRP A 446 -46.93 -21.59 1.32
N ASP A 447 -47.78 -22.61 1.28
CA ASP A 447 -49.06 -22.59 1.99
C ASP A 447 -48.72 -22.68 3.48
N PHE A 448 -48.57 -21.51 4.10
CA PHE A 448 -48.57 -21.34 5.55
C PHE A 448 -49.98 -21.45 6.11
#